data_AF-A0AAV8T155-F1
#
_entry.id   AF-A0AAV8T155-F1
#
_cell.length_a   1.000
_cell.length_b   1.000
_cell.length_c   1.000
_cell.angle_alpha   90.00
_cell.angle_beta   90.00
_cell.angle_gamma   90.00
#
_symmetry.space_group_name_H-M   'P 1'
#
loop_
_entity.id
_entity.type
_entity.pdbx_description
1 polymer ?
#
loop_
_entity_poly.entity_id
_entity_poly.type
_entity_poly.pdbx_seq_one_letter_code
_entity_poly.pdbx_strand_id
1 'polypeptide(L)'
;MQLRETYSKSHPTQQIPTRRKGERIVLMASNAAVPFWRAAGMTYITYSNICANLVRQCLKEPYKTEAISREKVHFSVSKWADGKPQKPTIRSDTPDA
;
A
#
# COMPACT_ATOMS: atom_id res chain seq x y z
N MET A 1 -4.66 -33.50 -19.82
CA MET A 1 -5.80 -32.92 -20.55
C MET A 1 -6.85 -32.49 -19.55
N GLN A 2 -7.48 -31.36 -19.83
CA GLN A 2 -8.65 -30.73 -19.18
C GLN A 2 -8.45 -30.26 -17.73
N LEU A 3 -8.14 -28.96 -17.50
CA LEU A 3 -9.05 -27.78 -17.51
C LEU A 3 -9.55 -27.49 -16.09
N ARG A 4 -8.90 -26.57 -15.37
CA ARG A 4 -9.37 -25.20 -15.09
C ARG A 4 -10.82 -25.14 -14.60
N GLU A 5 -10.98 -24.89 -13.30
CA GLU A 5 -12.00 -23.96 -12.79
C GLU A 5 -11.53 -23.41 -11.44
N THR A 6 -10.95 -22.20 -11.47
CA THR A 6 -11.52 -21.01 -10.80
C THR A 6 -11.42 -21.10 -9.27
N TYR A 7 -10.30 -20.66 -8.68
CA TYR A 7 -10.17 -19.25 -8.28
C TYR A 7 -11.51 -18.51 -8.23
N SER A 8 -12.35 -18.86 -7.25
CA SER A 8 -13.60 -18.18 -6.94
C SER A 8 -13.70 -17.94 -5.43
N LYS A 9 -13.29 -16.73 -5.04
CA LYS A 9 -14.00 -15.84 -4.08
C LYS A 9 -14.87 -16.51 -3.00
N SER A 10 -14.52 -16.27 -1.73
CA SER A 10 -15.42 -15.73 -0.69
C SER A 10 -14.64 -15.67 0.62
N HIS A 11 -14.10 -14.51 0.99
CA HIS A 11 -14.65 -13.66 2.05
C HIS A 11 -14.74 -14.39 3.41
N PRO A 12 -14.04 -13.93 4.46
CA PRO A 12 -14.39 -14.38 5.81
C PRO A 12 -15.85 -14.01 6.03
N THR A 13 -16.70 -15.02 6.18
CA THR A 13 -18.10 -14.88 6.55
C THR A 13 -18.16 -14.05 7.83
N GLN A 14 -18.50 -12.78 7.67
CA GLN A 14 -18.96 -11.91 8.74
C GLN A 14 -20.22 -12.57 9.30
N GLN A 15 -20.09 -13.28 10.41
CA GLN A 15 -21.25 -13.80 11.13
C GLN A 15 -22.03 -12.59 11.64
N ILE A 16 -23.22 -12.35 11.07
CA ILE A 16 -24.14 -11.31 11.51
C ILE A 16 -24.78 -11.81 12.81
N PRO A 17 -24.56 -11.17 13.97
CA PRO A 17 -25.23 -11.55 15.20
C PRO A 17 -26.72 -11.26 15.06
N THR A 18 -27.56 -12.25 15.35
CA THR A 18 -29.02 -12.10 15.32
C THR A 18 -29.47 -11.04 16.34
N ARG A 19 -29.94 -9.90 15.82
CA ARG A 19 -30.35 -8.72 16.57
C ARG A 19 -31.52 -9.04 17.53
N ARG A 20 -31.27 -9.10 18.83
CA ARG A 20 -32.35 -9.01 19.85
C ARG A 20 -32.76 -7.54 20.04
N LYS A 21 -34.06 -7.30 19.98
CA LYS A 21 -34.70 -5.97 19.99
C LYS A 21 -34.62 -5.38 21.41
N GLY A 22 -33.65 -4.51 21.70
CA GLY A 22 -33.69 -3.68 22.92
C GLY A 22 -32.36 -3.31 23.60
N GLU A 23 -31.21 -3.83 23.23
CA GLU A 23 -29.92 -3.40 23.81
C GLU A 23 -29.32 -2.24 23.01
N ARG A 24 -29.10 -1.10 23.67
CA ARG A 24 -28.21 -0.05 23.16
C ARG A 24 -26.80 -0.65 23.16
N ILE A 25 -26.36 -1.12 22.01
CA ILE A 25 -24.95 -1.42 21.77
C ILE A 25 -24.18 -0.11 21.91
N VAL A 26 -23.51 0.08 23.05
CA VAL A 26 -22.33 0.92 23.08
C VAL A 26 -21.31 0.14 22.27
N LEU A 27 -21.33 0.33 20.95
CA LEU A 27 -20.21 -0.10 20.11
C LEU A 27 -19.04 0.70 20.64
N MET A 28 -18.21 0.06 21.49
CA MET A 28 -16.81 0.40 21.51
C MET A 28 -16.40 0.34 20.05
N ALA A 29 -16.22 1.51 19.44
CA ALA A 29 -15.50 1.67 18.20
C ALA A 29 -14.10 1.19 18.52
N SER A 30 -13.94 -0.14 18.53
CA SER A 30 -12.64 -0.76 18.48
C SER A 30 -11.92 -0.06 17.36
N ASN A 31 -10.67 0.34 17.59
CA ASN A 31 -9.73 0.76 16.54
C ASN A 31 -9.52 -0.36 15.47
N ALA A 32 -10.44 -1.31 15.32
CA ALA A 32 -10.43 -2.53 14.53
C ALA A 32 -10.90 -2.34 13.08
N ALA A 33 -10.89 -1.11 12.55
CA ALA A 33 -11.15 -0.86 11.13
C ALA A 33 -10.01 -0.12 10.42
N VAL A 34 -8.83 0.02 11.04
CA VAL A 34 -7.67 0.59 10.35
C VAL A 34 -6.91 -0.53 9.64
N PRO A 35 -6.72 -0.44 8.30
CA PRO A 35 -5.90 -1.41 7.58
C PRO A 35 -4.47 -1.44 8.15
N PHE A 36 -3.81 -2.59 8.10
CA PHE A 36 -2.49 -2.80 8.71
C PHE A 36 -1.44 -1.75 8.30
N TRP A 37 -1.47 -1.30 7.04
CA TRP A 37 -0.54 -0.29 6.53
C TRP A 37 -0.82 1.10 7.10
N ARG A 38 -2.07 1.45 7.43
CA ARG A 38 -2.41 2.68 8.17
C ARG A 38 -1.94 2.60 9.61
N ALA A 39 -2.10 1.43 10.25
CA ALA A 39 -1.61 1.21 11.61
C ALA A 39 -0.07 1.35 11.68
N ALA A 40 0.65 0.97 10.62
CA ALA A 40 2.11 1.14 10.49
C ALA A 40 2.56 2.57 10.10
N GLY A 41 1.64 3.55 10.06
CA GLY A 41 1.97 4.92 9.67
C GLY A 41 2.28 5.11 8.17
N MET A 42 2.02 4.10 7.34
CA MET A 42 2.20 4.22 5.89
C MET A 42 0.96 4.83 5.23
N THR A 43 1.20 5.59 4.16
CA THR A 43 0.11 6.03 3.29
C THR A 43 -0.27 4.92 2.31
N TYR A 44 -1.48 5.01 1.76
CA TYR A 44 -1.92 4.11 0.69
C TYR A 44 -1.01 4.18 -0.53
N ILE A 45 -0.50 5.39 -0.84
CA ILE A 45 0.41 5.65 -1.95
C ILE A 45 1.70 4.84 -1.74
N THR A 46 2.30 4.93 -0.55
CA THR A 46 3.51 4.18 -0.20
C THR A 46 3.27 2.67 -0.28
N TYR A 47 2.15 2.18 0.28
CA TYR A 47 1.79 0.77 0.23
C TYR A 47 1.64 0.24 -1.20
N SER A 48 0.91 0.97 -2.05
CA SER A 48 0.66 0.60 -3.44
C SER A 48 1.94 0.60 -4.26
N ASN A 49 2.83 1.57 -4.03
CA ASN A 49 4.11 1.65 -4.72
C ASN A 49 5.03 0.46 -4.38
N ILE A 50 5.06 0.02 -3.11
CA ILE A 50 5.82 -1.17 -2.69
C ILE A 50 5.28 -2.42 -3.38
N CYS A 51 3.96 -2.62 -3.40
CA CYS A 51 3.33 -3.75 -4.06
C CYS A 51 3.64 -3.75 -5.57
N ALA A 52 3.57 -2.59 -6.21
CA ALA A 52 3.89 -2.44 -7.62
C ALA A 52 5.37 -2.75 -7.90
N ASN A 53 6.29 -2.36 -7.02
CA ASN A 53 7.70 -2.71 -7.15
C ASN A 53 7.92 -4.23 -7.11
N LEU A 54 7.41 -4.90 -6.07
CA LEU A 54 7.52 -6.35 -5.92
C LEU A 54 7.02 -7.11 -7.16
N VAL A 55 5.87 -6.69 -7.72
CA VAL A 55 5.31 -7.30 -8.92
C VAL A 55 6.22 -7.10 -10.14
N ARG A 56 6.87 -5.95 -10.29
CA ARG A 56 7.79 -5.69 -11.42
C ARG A 56 9.07 -6.52 -11.30
N GLN A 57 9.54 -6.80 -10.10
CA GLN A 57 10.73 -7.63 -9.87
C GLN A 57 10.50 -9.10 -10.25
N CYS A 58 9.26 -9.58 -10.19
CA CYS A 58 8.86 -10.93 -10.59
C CYS A 58 8.73 -11.13 -12.11
N LEU A 59 8.91 -10.09 -12.93
CA LEU A 59 8.84 -10.19 -14.39
C LEU A 59 10.09 -10.86 -14.97
N LYS A 60 9.94 -11.50 -16.14
CA LYS A 60 11.07 -12.01 -16.92
C LYS A 60 11.69 -10.89 -17.77
N GLU A 61 12.96 -11.01 -18.10
CA GLU A 61 13.60 -10.16 -19.11
C GLU A 61 12.93 -10.39 -20.47
N PRO A 62 12.69 -9.35 -21.29
CA PRO A 62 13.11 -7.94 -21.16
C PRO A 62 12.13 -7.03 -20.40
N TYR A 63 10.91 -7.51 -20.12
CA TYR A 63 9.84 -6.70 -19.52
C TYR A 63 10.17 -6.19 -18.13
N LYS A 64 11.00 -6.93 -17.38
CA LYS A 64 11.54 -6.49 -16.10
C LYS A 64 12.32 -5.18 -16.24
N THR A 65 13.23 -5.09 -17.22
CA THR A 65 14.06 -3.90 -17.44
C THR A 65 13.22 -2.68 -17.80
N GLU A 66 12.25 -2.86 -18.69
CA GLU A 66 11.31 -1.79 -19.05
C GLU A 66 10.45 -1.35 -17.86
N ALA A 67 9.97 -2.30 -17.05
CA ALA A 67 9.13 -2.01 -15.91
C ALA A 67 9.89 -1.33 -14.75
N ILE A 68 11.12 -1.76 -14.46
CA ILE A 68 11.97 -1.20 -13.38
C ILE A 68 12.30 0.28 -13.64
N SER A 69 12.38 0.71 -14.90
CA SER A 69 12.61 2.13 -15.22
C SER A 69 11.61 3.08 -14.55
N ARG A 70 10.37 2.62 -14.33
CA ARG A 70 9.28 3.41 -13.71
C ARG A 70 9.40 3.56 -12.20
N GLU A 71 10.29 2.80 -11.57
CA GLU A 71 10.52 2.84 -10.13
C GLU A 71 11.44 3.99 -9.72
N LYS A 72 12.34 4.43 -10.62
CA LYS A 72 13.32 5.48 -10.32
C LYS A 72 12.63 6.83 -10.12
N VAL A 73 12.70 7.38 -8.91
CA VAL A 73 12.12 8.70 -8.57
C VAL A 73 13.21 9.62 -8.03
N HIS A 74 13.68 10.53 -8.89
CA HIS A 74 14.70 11.51 -8.53
C HIS A 74 14.04 12.87 -8.28
N PHE A 75 14.03 13.32 -7.03
CA PHE A 75 13.46 14.63 -6.68
C PHE A 75 14.11 15.20 -5.42
N SER A 76 14.06 16.53 -5.32
CA SER A 76 14.59 17.29 -4.20
C SER A 76 13.45 18.01 -3.49
N VAL A 77 13.26 17.73 -2.20
CA VAL A 77 12.22 18.37 -1.39
C VAL A 77 12.85 19.32 -0.40
N SER A 78 12.52 20.60 -0.51
CA SER A 78 12.86 21.62 0.49
C SER A 78 11.62 21.97 1.29
N LYS A 79 11.69 21.83 2.61
CA LYS A 79 10.68 22.39 3.50
C LYS A 79 10.86 23.90 3.54
N TRP A 80 9.79 24.66 3.31
CA TRP A 80 9.80 26.11 3.48
C TRP A 80 9.31 26.44 4.89
N ALA A 81 10.06 27.26 5.61
CA ALA A 81 9.69 27.79 6.92
C ALA A 81 10.14 29.24 7.00
N ASP A 82 9.33 30.11 7.62
CA ASP A 82 9.65 31.53 7.84
C ASP A 82 10.07 32.29 6.56
N GLY A 83 9.48 31.91 5.42
CA GLY A 83 9.75 32.52 4.11
C GLY A 83 11.10 32.14 3.47
N LYS A 84 11.88 31.24 4.08
CA LYS A 84 13.16 30.75 3.53
C LYS A 84 13.10 29.25 3.24
N PRO A 85 13.70 28.80 2.12
CA PRO A 85 13.82 27.36 1.85
C PRO A 85 14.85 26.76 2.79
N GLN A 86 14.47 25.70 3.51
CA GLN A 86 15.41 24.88 4.27
C GLN A 86 16.25 24.03 3.32
N LYS A 87 17.37 23.51 3.83
CA LYS A 87 18.27 22.59 3.10
C LYS A 87 17.44 21.50 2.39
N PRO A 88 17.57 21.35 1.06
CA PRO A 88 16.84 20.35 0.32
C PRO A 88 17.23 18.94 0.78
N THR A 89 16.23 18.08 0.97
CA THR A 89 16.44 16.64 1.11
C THR A 89 16.38 16.04 -0.29
N ILE A 90 17.53 15.62 -0.79
CA ILE A 90 17.65 14.96 -2.10
C ILE A 90 17.32 13.48 -1.92
N ARG A 91 16.34 12.98 -2.66
CA ARG A 91 16.09 11.55 -2.82
C ARG A 91 16.64 11.16 -4.20
N SER A 92 17.73 10.39 -4.20
CA SER A 92 18.38 9.87 -5.40
C SER A 92 18.46 8.35 -5.32
N ASP A 93 17.83 7.64 -6.26
CA ASP A 93 17.90 6.18 -6.39
C ASP A 93 19.17 5.72 -7.15
N THR A 94 20.28 6.45 -7.04
CA THR A 94 21.53 6.04 -7.68
C THR A 94 22.06 4.81 -6.94
N PRO A 95 22.19 3.64 -7.59
CA PRO A 95 22.97 2.56 -7.01
C PRO A 95 24.42 3.02 -7.03
N ASP A 96 25.05 3.18 -5.86
CA ASP A 96 26.51 3.16 -5.79
C ASP A 96 26.97 1.85 -6.43
N ALA A 97 27.77 2.00 -7.50
CA ALA A 97 28.31 0.90 -8.30
C ALA A 97 29.41 0.14 -7.55
#